data_AF-A0AAV0H953-F1
#
_entry.id   AF-A0AAV0H953-F1
#
_cell.length_a   1.000
_cell.length_b   1.000
_cell.length_c   1.000
_cell.angle_alpha   90.00
_cell.angle_beta   90.00
_cell.angle_gamma   90.00
#
_symmetry.space_group_name_H-M   'P 1'
#
loop_
_entity.id
_entity.type
_entity.pdbx_description
1 polymer ?
#
loop_
_entity_poly.entity_id
_entity_poly.type
_entity_poly.pdbx_seq_one_letter_code
_entity_poly.pdbx_strand_id
1 'polypeptide(L)'
;MSLPETAQHTRLFRSQIVARRFLLSVDSRRFDDQSLRILESVLACKDVKSIMQTRSSLKDFMRSESLAVIRELSQRTVEQKLSVVEFFVRAFALIGDIESCLALKYEGLLLRDIKSSADQWMRVSYEEWLNFAEHSLDNGFHAVARQACDKALSCLSNAGPEDTKTGEPLKHDEAVDVVNRLKERALKFGASSSVQAHTAEYLRGRILDRSQNHMSASRQSHHVASILFRSAIKKRNARKLHERKIVRQNINTVGANLLS
;
A
#
# COMPACT_ATOMS: atom_id res chain seq x y z
N MET A 1 25.77 -15.21 -25.87
CA MET A 1 26.28 -16.51 -25.36
C MET A 1 25.25 -17.08 -24.41
N SER A 2 24.48 -18.07 -24.84
CA SER A 2 23.59 -18.85 -23.98
C SER A 2 24.43 -19.76 -23.08
N LEU A 3 24.09 -19.82 -21.79
CA LEU A 3 24.69 -20.81 -20.88
C LEU A 3 24.19 -22.21 -21.26
N PRO A 4 25.02 -23.26 -21.11
CA PRO A 4 24.61 -24.64 -21.36
C PRO A 4 23.43 -25.05 -20.45
N GLU A 5 22.43 -25.75 -20.98
CA GLU A 5 21.19 -26.16 -20.29
C GLU A 5 21.43 -26.87 -18.94
N THR A 6 22.52 -27.62 -18.84
CA THR A 6 22.95 -28.29 -17.60
C THR A 6 23.27 -27.30 -16.48
N ALA A 7 23.92 -26.17 -16.79
CA ALA A 7 24.21 -25.12 -15.82
C ALA A 7 22.94 -24.36 -15.39
N GLN A 8 21.90 -24.35 -16.22
CA GLN A 8 20.61 -23.71 -15.93
C GLN A 8 19.76 -24.60 -15.00
N HIS A 9 19.73 -25.91 -15.25
CA HIS A 9 19.08 -26.90 -14.37
C HIS A 9 19.69 -26.95 -12.96
N THR A 10 21.01 -27.06 -12.83
CA THR A 10 21.67 -27.10 -11.51
C THR A 10 21.42 -25.82 -10.69
N ARG A 11 21.31 -24.66 -11.35
CA ARG A 11 20.97 -23.37 -10.70
C ARG A 11 19.54 -23.33 -10.20
N LEU A 12 18.57 -23.80 -11.00
CA LEU A 12 17.17 -23.88 -10.62
C LEU A 12 16.96 -24.79 -9.40
N PHE A 13 17.53 -26.00 -9.42
CA PHE A 13 17.48 -26.93 -8.30
C PHE A 13 18.12 -26.34 -7.02
N ARG A 14 19.29 -25.69 -7.15
CA ARG A 14 19.93 -25.03 -6.01
C ARG A 14 19.06 -23.90 -5.44
N SER A 15 18.43 -23.10 -6.29
CA SER A 15 17.54 -22.02 -5.82
C SER A 15 16.32 -22.55 -5.05
N GLN A 16 15.72 -23.66 -5.51
CA GLN A 16 14.56 -24.27 -4.86
C GLN A 16 14.92 -24.87 -3.48
N ILE A 17 16.09 -25.51 -3.37
CA ILE A 17 16.58 -26.07 -2.09
C ILE A 17 16.81 -24.95 -1.07
N VAL A 18 17.48 -23.87 -1.48
CA VAL A 18 17.76 -22.73 -0.59
C VAL A 18 16.46 -22.02 -0.19
N ALA A 19 15.52 -21.85 -1.11
CA ALA A 19 14.20 -21.29 -0.81
C ALA A 19 13.44 -22.15 0.19
N ARG A 20 13.37 -23.47 -0.02
CA ARG A 20 12.72 -24.40 0.92
C ARG A 20 13.37 -24.35 2.30
N ARG A 21 14.69 -24.23 2.37
CA ARG A 21 15.42 -24.09 3.64
C ARG A 21 15.02 -22.82 4.39
N PHE A 22 14.84 -21.70 3.69
CA PHE A 22 14.35 -20.47 4.32
C PHE A 22 12.95 -20.66 4.90
N LEU A 23 12.02 -21.21 4.11
CA LEU A 23 10.64 -21.47 4.54
C LEU A 23 10.59 -22.33 5.81
N LEU A 24 11.34 -23.43 5.83
CA LEU A 24 11.45 -24.31 7.02
C LEU A 24 12.04 -23.58 8.24
N SER A 25 12.93 -22.61 8.04
CA SER A 25 13.48 -21.80 9.13
C SER A 25 12.39 -20.94 9.76
N VAL A 26 11.56 -20.31 8.94
CA VAL A 26 10.42 -19.49 9.39
C VAL A 26 9.36 -20.35 10.09
N ASP A 27 9.03 -21.52 9.52
CA ASP A 27 8.08 -22.47 10.12
C ASP A 27 8.56 -22.97 11.50
N SER A 28 9.87 -23.21 11.64
CA SER A 28 10.49 -23.59 12.91
C SER A 28 10.73 -22.42 13.87
N ARG A 29 10.19 -21.23 13.58
CA ARG A 29 10.30 -20.00 14.38
C ARG A 29 11.75 -19.57 14.62
N ARG A 30 12.64 -19.87 13.68
CA ARG A 30 14.04 -19.44 13.69
C ARG A 30 14.18 -18.08 13.05
N PHE A 31 14.10 -17.05 13.88
CA PHE A 31 14.21 -15.65 13.49
C PHE A 31 15.61 -15.13 13.78
N ASP A 32 16.58 -15.53 12.95
CA ASP A 32 18.00 -15.21 13.11
C ASP A 32 18.64 -14.63 11.83
N ASP A 33 19.81 -14.02 11.97
CA ASP A 33 20.59 -13.48 10.85
C ASP A 33 21.01 -14.55 9.83
N GLN A 34 21.09 -15.81 10.25
CA GLN A 34 21.38 -16.91 9.33
C GLN A 34 20.22 -17.10 8.35
N SER A 35 18.98 -17.02 8.83
CA SER A 35 17.78 -17.12 8.02
C SER A 35 17.65 -15.95 7.03
N LEU A 36 18.01 -14.73 7.45
CA LEU A 36 18.07 -13.57 6.54
C LEU A 36 19.12 -13.74 5.43
N ARG A 37 20.31 -14.26 5.73
CA ARG A 37 21.33 -14.55 4.72
C ARG A 37 20.90 -15.62 3.72
N ILE A 38 20.11 -16.59 4.16
CA ILE A 38 19.51 -17.58 3.26
C ILE A 38 18.52 -16.87 2.33
N LEU A 39 17.66 -15.98 2.85
CA LEU A 39 16.72 -15.19 2.03
C LEU A 39 17.45 -14.32 1.00
N GLU A 40 18.52 -13.63 1.37
CA GLU A 40 19.36 -12.87 0.43
C GLU A 40 19.90 -13.76 -0.70
N SER A 41 20.34 -14.98 -0.35
CA SER A 41 20.83 -15.95 -1.33
C SER A 41 19.73 -16.45 -2.28
N VAL A 42 18.49 -16.59 -1.80
CA VAL A 42 17.32 -16.90 -2.65
C VAL A 42 17.06 -15.77 -3.64
N LEU A 43 17.22 -14.52 -3.19
CA LEU A 43 16.96 -13.32 -3.98
C LEU A 43 18.11 -12.92 -4.90
N ALA A 44 19.30 -13.53 -4.78
CA ALA A 44 20.46 -13.25 -5.63
C ALA A 44 20.37 -13.82 -7.08
N CYS A 45 19.17 -14.21 -7.54
CA CYS A 45 18.97 -14.81 -8.86
C CYS A 45 19.12 -13.78 -10.00
N LYS A 46 19.77 -14.17 -11.10
CA LYS A 46 20.04 -13.28 -12.26
C LYS A 46 18.87 -13.18 -13.26
N ASP A 47 17.93 -14.11 -13.24
CA ASP A 47 16.77 -14.08 -14.12
C ASP A 47 15.66 -13.21 -13.52
N VAL A 48 15.33 -12.11 -14.19
CA VAL A 48 14.36 -11.10 -13.73
C VAL A 48 12.96 -11.71 -13.60
N LYS A 49 12.56 -12.61 -14.50
CA LYS A 49 11.23 -13.23 -14.44
C LYS A 49 11.12 -14.18 -13.25
N SER A 50 12.12 -15.04 -13.06
CA SER A 50 12.18 -15.95 -11.91
C SER A 50 12.23 -15.20 -10.58
N ILE A 51 13.03 -14.15 -10.45
CA ILE A 51 13.12 -13.39 -9.19
C ILE A 51 11.81 -12.66 -8.85
N MET A 52 11.08 -12.14 -9.84
CA MET A 52 9.78 -11.51 -9.60
C MET A 52 8.75 -12.54 -9.12
N GLN A 53 8.70 -13.71 -9.73
CA GLN A 53 7.82 -14.80 -9.29
C GLN A 53 8.17 -15.25 -7.87
N THR A 54 9.47 -15.46 -7.59
CA THR A 54 9.96 -15.83 -6.25
C THR A 54 9.61 -14.77 -5.21
N ARG A 55 9.79 -13.49 -5.52
CA ARG A 55 9.37 -12.39 -4.64
C ARG A 55 7.88 -12.42 -4.37
N SER A 56 7.04 -12.58 -5.38
CA SER A 56 5.59 -12.67 -5.20
C SER A 56 5.20 -13.79 -4.24
N SER A 57 5.71 -15.01 -4.47
CA SER A 57 5.40 -16.15 -3.60
C SER A 57 5.95 -15.98 -2.18
N LEU A 58 7.13 -15.38 -2.03
CA LEU A 58 7.69 -15.07 -0.72
C LEU A 58 6.87 -14.00 0.01
N LYS A 59 6.35 -12.98 -0.68
CA LYS A 59 5.46 -11.97 -0.08
C LYS A 59 4.23 -12.62 0.51
N ASP A 60 3.53 -13.44 -0.27
CA ASP A 60 2.29 -14.10 0.17
C ASP A 60 2.53 -14.99 1.39
N PHE A 61 3.59 -15.82 1.33
CA PHE A 61 4.00 -16.67 2.44
C PHE A 61 4.35 -15.85 3.70
N MET A 62 5.23 -14.86 3.56
CA MET A 62 5.72 -14.07 4.70
C MET A 62 4.62 -13.22 5.33
N ARG A 63 3.68 -12.69 4.54
CA ARG A 63 2.50 -11.99 5.07
C ARG A 63 1.62 -12.91 5.91
N SER A 64 1.37 -14.14 5.45
CA SER A 64 0.63 -15.14 6.22
C SER A 64 1.35 -15.52 7.50
N GLU A 65 2.63 -15.89 7.41
CA GLU A 65 3.40 -16.37 8.55
C GLU A 65 3.66 -15.27 9.58
N SER A 66 3.98 -14.04 9.16
CA SER A 66 4.16 -12.93 10.10
C SER A 66 2.90 -12.66 10.92
N LEU A 67 1.72 -12.70 10.30
CA LEU A 67 0.44 -12.55 11.02
C LEU A 67 0.20 -13.69 12.01
N ALA A 68 0.49 -14.93 11.63
CA ALA A 68 0.38 -16.07 12.54
C ALA A 68 1.32 -15.93 13.74
N VAL A 69 2.59 -15.63 13.49
CA VAL A 69 3.60 -15.43 14.52
C VAL A 69 3.24 -14.28 15.45
N ILE A 70 2.83 -13.13 14.93
CA ILE A 70 2.46 -11.96 15.77
C ILE A 70 1.33 -12.31 16.75
N ARG A 71 0.37 -13.15 16.35
CA ARG A 71 -0.70 -13.62 17.24
C ARG A 71 -0.16 -14.55 18.34
N GLU A 72 0.79 -15.42 18.01
CA GLU A 72 1.48 -16.29 18.97
C GLU A 72 2.34 -15.51 19.98
N LEU A 73 2.83 -14.32 19.62
CA LEU A 73 3.72 -13.53 20.46
C LEU A 73 3.04 -12.88 21.67
N SER A 74 1.71 -12.91 21.80
CA SER A 74 0.98 -12.20 22.86
C SER A 74 1.55 -12.40 24.27
N GLN A 75 1.93 -13.65 24.62
CA GLN A 75 2.45 -14.04 25.93
C GLN A 75 3.97 -13.91 26.10
N ARG A 76 4.71 -13.49 25.06
CA ARG A 76 6.17 -13.34 25.10
C ARG A 76 6.63 -12.02 25.71
N THR A 77 7.90 -11.97 26.11
CA THR A 77 8.53 -10.73 26.61
C THR A 77 8.61 -9.67 25.52
N VAL A 78 8.83 -8.41 25.91
CA VAL A 78 8.90 -7.30 24.95
C VAL A 78 10.14 -7.45 24.05
N GLU A 79 11.26 -7.89 24.60
CA GLU A 79 12.53 -8.13 23.88
C GLU A 79 12.33 -9.16 22.78
N GLN A 80 11.66 -10.27 23.11
CA GLN A 80 11.36 -11.33 22.14
C GLN A 80 10.41 -10.83 21.05
N LYS A 81 9.39 -10.04 21.42
CA LYS A 81 8.49 -9.42 20.44
C LYS A 81 9.25 -8.52 19.47
N LEU A 82 10.10 -7.64 19.99
CA LEU A 82 10.89 -6.71 19.19
C LEU A 82 11.89 -7.43 18.29
N SER A 83 12.59 -8.44 18.79
CA SER A 83 13.52 -9.24 17.99
C SER A 83 12.82 -9.93 16.81
N VAL A 84 11.62 -10.48 17.02
CA VAL A 84 10.85 -11.10 15.93
C VAL A 84 10.32 -10.07 14.95
N VAL A 85 9.83 -8.92 15.43
CA VAL A 85 9.41 -7.80 14.56
C VAL A 85 10.58 -7.31 13.71
N GLU A 86 11.77 -7.14 14.29
CA GLU A 86 12.97 -6.70 13.59
C GLU A 86 13.37 -7.68 12.48
N PHE A 87 13.32 -8.99 12.77
CA PHE A 87 13.54 -10.02 11.75
C PHE A 87 12.59 -9.86 10.57
N PHE A 88 11.29 -9.71 10.82
CA PHE A 88 10.30 -9.57 9.75
C PHE A 88 10.45 -8.26 8.98
N VAL A 89 10.75 -7.14 9.65
CA VAL A 89 11.05 -5.86 8.99
C VAL A 89 12.20 -6.03 7.99
N ARG A 90 13.31 -6.65 8.42
CA ARG A 90 14.47 -6.91 7.56
C ARG A 90 14.12 -7.87 6.41
N ALA A 91 13.35 -8.91 6.68
CA ALA A 91 12.93 -9.87 5.66
C ALA A 91 12.02 -9.21 4.59
N PHE A 92 11.04 -8.41 4.99
CA PHE A 92 10.17 -7.69 4.06
C PHE A 92 10.93 -6.64 3.26
N ALA A 93 11.90 -5.96 3.86
CA ALA A 93 12.80 -5.04 3.15
C ALA A 93 13.58 -5.77 2.04
N LEU A 94 14.14 -6.95 2.32
CA LEU A 94 14.85 -7.78 1.32
C LEU A 94 13.92 -8.23 0.18
N ILE A 95 12.72 -8.68 0.52
CA ILE A 95 11.72 -9.14 -0.46
C ILE A 95 11.19 -7.98 -1.33
N GLY A 96 11.26 -6.74 -0.81
CA GLY A 96 10.70 -5.55 -1.45
C GLY A 96 9.19 -5.42 -1.19
N ASP A 97 8.73 -5.84 -0.02
CA ASP A 97 7.37 -5.62 0.47
C ASP A 97 7.33 -4.41 1.39
N ILE A 98 7.28 -3.23 0.78
CA ILE A 98 7.40 -1.96 1.50
C ILE A 98 6.26 -1.76 2.50
N GLU A 99 5.04 -2.14 2.13
CA GLU A 99 3.86 -1.98 2.98
C GLU A 99 4.00 -2.79 4.28
N SER A 100 4.29 -4.09 4.17
CA SER A 100 4.48 -4.95 5.35
C SER A 100 5.71 -4.55 6.17
N CYS A 101 6.79 -4.10 5.52
CA CYS A 101 7.98 -3.57 6.19
C CYS A 101 7.65 -2.34 7.06
N LEU A 102 7.00 -1.34 6.47
CA LEU A 102 6.65 -0.10 7.17
C LEU A 102 5.62 -0.34 8.26
N ALA A 103 4.62 -1.20 8.02
CA ALA A 103 3.63 -1.55 9.03
C ALA A 103 4.29 -2.16 10.28
N LEU A 104 5.19 -3.14 10.11
CA LEU A 104 5.87 -3.75 11.24
C LEU A 104 6.89 -2.83 11.92
N LYS A 105 7.59 -1.98 11.15
CA LYS A 105 8.48 -0.97 11.73
C LYS A 105 7.69 0.01 12.60
N TYR A 106 6.51 0.44 12.15
CA TYR A 106 5.61 1.29 12.94
C TYR A 106 5.17 0.59 14.24
N GLU A 107 4.70 -0.65 14.16
CA GLU A 107 4.28 -1.43 15.35
C GLU A 107 5.43 -1.64 16.35
N GLY A 108 6.65 -1.89 15.86
CA GLY A 108 7.84 -2.02 16.71
C GLY A 108 8.17 -0.73 17.46
N LEU A 109 8.14 0.41 16.76
CA LEU A 109 8.33 1.73 17.38
C LEU A 109 7.22 2.03 18.38
N LEU A 110 5.96 1.74 18.05
CA LEU A 110 4.83 1.96 18.95
C LEU A 110 4.91 1.08 20.21
N LEU A 111 5.29 -0.20 20.07
CA LEU A 111 5.46 -1.10 21.20
C LEU A 111 6.53 -0.57 22.18
N ARG A 112 7.65 -0.09 21.64
CA ARG A 112 8.72 0.56 22.41
C ARG A 112 8.24 1.83 23.11
N ASP A 113 7.53 2.70 22.39
CA ASP A 113 6.96 3.96 22.90
C ASP A 113 5.97 3.72 24.06
N ILE A 114 5.17 2.66 23.99
CA ILE A 114 4.23 2.30 25.07
C ILE A 114 4.98 1.76 26.30
N LYS A 115 6.09 1.04 26.09
CA LYS A 115 6.85 0.37 27.15
C LYS A 115 7.97 1.23 27.75
N SER A 116 8.28 2.37 27.14
CA SER A 116 9.31 3.29 27.62
C SER A 116 9.05 3.87 29.01
N SER A 117 7.81 3.82 29.51
CA SER A 117 7.47 4.20 30.87
C SER A 117 8.02 3.23 31.93
N ALA A 118 8.27 1.98 31.55
CA ALA A 118 8.87 0.96 32.41
C ALA A 118 10.39 0.89 32.25
N ASP A 119 10.91 1.19 31.05
CA ASP A 119 12.30 0.98 30.68
C ASP A 119 12.84 2.10 29.78
N GLN A 120 13.82 2.86 30.29
CA GLN A 120 14.37 4.03 29.60
C GLN A 120 15.07 3.66 28.27
N TRP A 121 15.65 2.46 28.16
CA TRP A 121 16.28 1.95 26.95
C TRP A 121 15.29 1.64 25.83
N MET A 122 13.99 1.50 26.14
CA MET A 122 12.93 1.32 25.15
C MET A 122 12.42 2.65 24.58
N ARG A 123 12.82 3.80 25.14
CA ARG A 123 12.39 5.12 24.66
C ARG A 123 12.74 5.28 23.19
N VAL A 124 11.75 5.67 22.39
CA VAL A 124 11.94 5.96 20.97
C VAL A 124 12.33 7.43 20.83
N SER A 125 13.42 7.70 20.11
CA SER A 125 13.85 9.08 19.88
C SER A 125 12.98 9.77 18.82
N TYR A 126 13.00 11.11 18.81
CA TYR A 126 12.32 11.86 17.74
C TYR A 126 12.96 11.56 16.37
N GLU A 127 14.26 11.28 16.32
CA GLU A 127 15.00 10.95 15.09
C GLU A 127 14.55 9.62 14.49
N GLU A 128 14.27 8.61 15.32
CA GLU A 128 13.74 7.33 14.85
C GLU A 128 12.36 7.50 14.21
N TRP A 129 11.48 8.32 14.83
CA TRP A 129 10.18 8.67 14.27
C TRP A 129 10.28 9.52 13.01
N LEU A 130 11.21 10.48 12.98
CA LEU A 130 11.46 11.34 11.82
C LEU A 130 11.96 10.52 10.62
N ASN A 131 12.96 9.67 10.84
CA ASN A 131 13.46 8.74 9.82
C ASN A 131 12.33 7.86 9.27
N PHE A 132 11.51 7.28 10.16
CA PHE A 132 10.35 6.49 9.74
C PHE A 132 9.32 7.31 8.94
N ALA A 133 9.08 8.56 9.33
CA ALA A 133 8.19 9.47 8.62
C ALA A 133 8.71 9.79 7.21
N GLU A 134 10.01 10.06 7.06
CA GLU A 134 10.65 10.30 5.76
C GLU A 134 10.51 9.10 4.84
N HIS A 135 10.87 7.90 5.32
CA HIS A 135 10.70 6.68 4.54
C HIS A 135 9.24 6.43 4.16
N SER A 136 8.29 6.69 5.06
CA SER A 136 6.86 6.55 4.78
C SER A 136 6.40 7.54 3.70
N LEU A 137 6.89 8.78 3.77
CA LEU A 137 6.56 9.83 2.81
C LEU A 137 7.08 9.50 1.41
N ASP A 138 8.34 9.08 1.32
CA ASP A 138 9.01 8.73 0.05
C ASP A 138 8.35 7.54 -0.64
N ASN A 139 7.71 6.66 0.13
CA ASN A 139 6.95 5.52 -0.39
C ASN A 139 5.45 5.80 -0.59
N GLY A 140 5.01 7.05 -0.45
CA GLY A 140 3.63 7.47 -0.73
C GLY A 140 2.63 7.25 0.42
N PHE A 141 3.07 6.80 1.59
CA PHE A 141 2.22 6.57 2.76
C PHE A 141 2.03 7.87 3.58
N HIS A 142 1.43 8.88 2.97
CA HIS A 142 1.36 10.24 3.52
C HIS A 142 0.65 10.33 4.88
N ALA A 143 -0.43 9.56 5.10
CA ALA A 143 -1.15 9.54 6.37
C ALA A 143 -0.28 8.95 7.50
N VAL A 144 0.45 7.88 7.21
CA VAL A 144 1.38 7.23 8.14
C VAL A 144 2.56 8.15 8.46
N ALA A 145 3.13 8.79 7.44
CA ALA A 145 4.20 9.78 7.60
C ALA A 145 3.78 10.93 8.53
N ARG A 146 2.56 11.44 8.37
CA ARG A 146 1.99 12.47 9.24
C ARG A 146 1.90 12.00 10.69
N GLN A 147 1.36 10.80 10.92
CA GLN A 147 1.22 10.24 12.26
C GLN A 147 2.58 10.04 12.94
N ALA A 148 3.59 9.61 12.19
CA ALA A 148 4.96 9.51 12.68
C ALA A 148 5.56 10.88 13.05
N CYS A 149 5.25 11.94 12.28
CA CYS A 149 5.64 13.31 12.67
C CYS A 149 4.98 13.74 13.99
N ASP A 150 3.71 13.40 14.21
CA ASP A 150 3.01 13.69 15.47
C ASP A 150 3.69 12.96 16.65
N LYS A 151 4.16 11.73 16.43
CA LYS A 151 4.96 10.99 17.42
C LYS A 151 6.32 11.64 17.68
N ALA A 152 7.04 12.07 16.65
CA ALA A 152 8.33 12.76 16.79
C ALA A 152 8.19 14.07 17.59
N LEU A 153 7.17 14.88 17.30
CA LEU A 153 6.87 16.11 18.07
C LEU A 153 6.55 15.79 19.53
N SER A 154 5.85 14.68 19.79
CA SER A 154 5.55 14.25 21.15
C SER A 154 6.82 13.88 21.92
N CYS A 155 7.79 13.25 21.27
CA CYS A 155 9.11 12.96 21.86
C CYS A 155 9.86 14.26 22.23
N LEU A 156 9.82 15.27 21.36
CA LEU A 156 10.46 16.58 21.57
C LEU A 156 9.81 17.37 22.71
N SER A 157 8.48 17.31 22.84
CA SER A 157 7.76 17.97 23.94
C SER A 157 7.97 17.29 25.30
N ASN A 158 8.20 15.98 25.30
CA ASN A 158 8.41 15.17 26.51
C ASN A 158 9.89 15.04 26.91
N ALA A 159 10.82 15.73 26.24
CA ALA A 159 12.20 15.83 26.68
C ALA A 159 12.23 16.74 27.93
N GLY A 160 12.43 16.14 29.11
CA GLY A 160 12.47 16.88 30.36
C GLY A 160 13.73 17.76 30.47
N PRO A 161 13.74 18.73 31.41
CA PRO A 161 14.86 19.67 31.60
C PRO A 161 16.20 19.02 32.00
N GLU A 162 16.22 17.71 32.29
CA GLU A 162 17.44 16.96 32.62
C GLU A 162 18.25 16.52 31.38
N ASP A 163 17.60 16.30 30.22
CA ASP A 163 18.27 15.96 28.96
C ASP A 163 18.92 17.20 28.30
N THR A 164 18.50 18.41 28.70
CA THR A 164 18.99 19.70 28.18
C THR A 164 20.27 20.23 28.83
N LYS A 165 20.91 19.48 29.75
CA LYS A 165 22.15 19.95 30.41
C LYS A 165 23.39 19.94 29.49
N THR A 166 23.26 19.46 28.25
CA THR A 166 24.37 19.39 27.29
C THR A 166 23.91 19.80 25.89
N GLY A 167 23.57 21.09 25.71
CA GLY A 167 23.61 21.73 24.39
C GLY A 167 22.28 22.25 23.82
N GLU A 168 22.08 23.54 24.02
CA GLU A 168 21.46 24.51 23.09
C GLU A 168 19.98 24.31 22.66
N PRO A 169 19.03 25.08 23.24
CA PRO A 169 17.64 25.16 22.75
C PRO A 169 17.49 25.45 21.24
N LEU A 170 18.51 26.05 20.61
CA LEU A 170 18.59 26.25 19.16
C LEU A 170 18.44 24.94 18.36
N LYS A 171 18.96 23.81 18.87
CA LYS A 171 18.83 22.50 18.21
C LYS A 171 17.44 21.89 18.35
N HIS A 172 16.73 22.21 19.45
CA HIS A 172 15.36 21.75 19.67
C HIS A 172 14.39 22.47 18.74
N ASP A 173 14.50 23.80 18.64
CA ASP A 173 13.70 24.60 17.71
C ASP A 173 13.93 24.17 16.26
N GLU A 174 15.19 23.91 15.88
CA GLU A 174 15.53 23.37 14.56
C GLU A 174 14.91 21.99 14.31
N ALA A 175 14.98 21.07 15.28
CA ALA A 175 14.38 19.75 15.17
C ALA A 175 12.86 19.81 15.03
N VAL A 176 12.19 20.68 15.80
CA VAL A 176 10.74 20.92 15.69
C VAL A 176 10.38 21.43 14.30
N ASP A 177 11.15 22.38 13.77
CA ASP A 177 10.93 22.96 12.45
C ASP A 177 11.13 21.93 11.32
N VAL A 178 12.15 21.07 11.41
CA VAL A 178 12.36 19.93 10.48
C VAL A 178 11.12 19.01 10.46
N VAL A 179 10.64 18.60 11.64
CA VAL A 179 9.49 17.69 11.75
C VAL A 179 8.22 18.35 11.20
N ASN A 180 7.99 19.63 11.48
CA ASN A 180 6.83 20.36 10.97
C ASN A 180 6.87 20.50 9.44
N ARG A 181 8.02 20.82 8.85
CA ARG A 181 8.18 20.87 7.38
C ARG A 181 7.84 19.54 6.73
N LEU A 182 8.28 18.42 7.31
CA LEU A 182 7.97 17.09 6.79
C LEU A 182 6.46 16.79 6.90
N LYS A 183 5.85 17.14 8.03
CA LYS A 183 4.41 17.00 8.26
C LYS A 183 3.59 17.81 7.25
N GLU A 184 3.97 19.05 6.97
CA GLU A 184 3.33 19.89 5.95
C GLU A 184 3.45 19.30 4.55
N ARG A 185 4.62 18.76 4.20
CA ARG A 185 4.80 18.02 2.94
C ARG A 185 3.83 16.83 2.87
N ALA A 186 3.76 16.01 3.91
CA ALA A 186 2.86 14.86 3.97
C ALA A 186 1.39 15.29 3.81
N LEU A 187 0.98 16.39 4.46
CA LEU A 187 -0.35 16.98 4.32
C LEU A 187 -0.65 17.39 2.88
N LYS A 188 0.28 18.11 2.25
CA LYS A 188 0.14 18.58 0.87
C LYS A 188 -0.03 17.42 -0.11
N PHE A 189 0.83 16.41 -0.02
CA PHE A 189 0.76 15.23 -0.89
C PHE A 189 -0.51 14.38 -0.65
N GLY A 190 -0.94 14.25 0.61
CA GLY A 190 -2.20 13.59 0.96
C GLY A 190 -3.43 14.34 0.41
N ALA A 191 -3.42 15.68 0.43
CA ALA A 191 -4.51 16.48 -0.11
C ALA A 191 -4.58 16.39 -1.65
N SER A 192 -3.42 16.45 -2.34
CA SER A 192 -3.31 16.37 -3.80
C SER A 192 -3.71 15.02 -4.38
N SER A 193 -3.53 13.92 -3.64
CA SER A 193 -3.90 12.56 -4.08
C SER A 193 -5.37 12.20 -3.84
N SER A 194 -6.17 13.10 -3.26
CA SER A 194 -7.59 12.83 -2.98
C SER A 194 -8.44 12.81 -4.24
N VAL A 195 -9.53 12.02 -4.23
CA VAL A 195 -10.55 12.00 -5.29
C VAL A 195 -11.13 13.40 -5.52
N GLN A 196 -11.27 14.19 -4.46
CA GLN A 196 -11.73 15.57 -4.54
C GLN A 196 -10.73 16.48 -5.27
N ALA A 197 -9.42 16.31 -5.03
CA ALA A 197 -8.38 17.04 -5.75
C ALA A 197 -8.31 16.64 -7.22
N HIS A 198 -8.38 15.35 -7.54
CA HIS A 198 -8.46 14.86 -8.93
C HIS A 198 -9.73 15.35 -9.63
N THR A 199 -10.87 15.39 -8.93
CA THR A 199 -12.12 15.93 -9.46
C THR A 199 -12.00 17.43 -9.70
N ALA A 200 -11.38 18.18 -8.80
CA ALA A 200 -11.16 19.61 -8.95
C ALA A 200 -10.20 19.92 -10.12
N GLU A 201 -9.12 19.17 -10.29
CA GLU A 201 -8.21 19.31 -11.43
C GLU A 201 -8.90 18.95 -12.75
N TYR A 202 -9.64 17.84 -12.79
CA TYR A 202 -10.42 17.46 -13.95
C TYR A 202 -11.46 18.54 -14.32
N LEU A 203 -12.16 19.10 -13.33
CA LEU A 203 -13.11 20.19 -13.54
C LEU A 203 -12.41 21.47 -14.03
N ARG A 204 -11.24 21.82 -13.48
CA ARG A 204 -10.43 22.96 -13.97
C ARG A 204 -9.97 22.77 -15.41
N GLY A 205 -9.48 21.58 -15.75
CA GLY A 205 -9.13 21.20 -17.12
C GLY A 205 -10.32 21.32 -18.07
N ARG A 206 -11.52 20.89 -17.65
CA ARG A 206 -12.74 21.05 -18.43
C ARG A 206 -13.21 22.50 -18.58
N ILE A 207 -12.95 23.36 -17.59
CA ILE A 207 -13.28 24.79 -17.70
C ILE A 207 -12.36 25.47 -18.71
N LEU A 208 -11.07 25.13 -18.71
CA LEU A 208 -10.08 25.61 -19.68
C LEU A 208 -10.36 25.08 -21.10
N ASP A 209 -10.75 23.81 -21.23
CA ASP A 209 -11.11 23.21 -22.52
C ASP A 209 -12.44 23.76 -23.07
N ARG A 210 -13.39 24.11 -22.19
CA ARG A 210 -14.62 24.81 -22.57
C ARG A 210 -14.38 26.26 -22.99
N SER A 211 -13.50 26.99 -22.30
CA SER A 211 -13.19 28.38 -22.70
C SER A 211 -12.50 28.44 -24.06
N GLN A 212 -11.70 27.43 -24.40
CA GLN A 212 -11.07 27.30 -25.72
C GLN A 212 -12.08 26.92 -26.83
N ASN A 213 -13.08 26.07 -26.52
CA ASN A 213 -14.11 25.64 -27.47
C ASN A 213 -15.29 26.63 -27.63
N HIS A 214 -15.47 27.59 -26.72
CA HIS A 214 -16.58 28.56 -26.78
C HIS A 214 -16.37 29.72 -27.76
N MET A 215 -15.21 29.82 -28.41
CA MET A 215 -14.97 30.84 -29.44
C MET A 215 -15.54 30.49 -30.83
N SER A 216 -16.03 29.27 -31.08
CA SER A 216 -16.34 28.84 -32.45
C SER A 216 -17.73 28.20 -32.70
N ALA A 217 -18.62 28.04 -31.72
CA ALA A 217 -19.91 27.38 -31.98
C ALA A 217 -21.08 27.95 -31.17
N SER A 218 -21.56 29.13 -31.57
CA SER A 218 -22.80 29.70 -31.05
C SER A 218 -24.00 29.32 -31.94
N ARG A 219 -24.98 28.64 -31.33
CA ARG A 219 -26.44 28.59 -31.66
C ARG A 219 -27.14 27.38 -32.30
N GLN A 220 -26.51 26.29 -32.77
CA GLN A 220 -27.29 25.18 -33.39
C GLN A 220 -27.31 23.82 -32.65
N SER A 221 -26.46 23.59 -31.65
CA SER A 221 -26.31 22.25 -31.03
C SER A 221 -27.51 21.77 -30.18
N HIS A 222 -28.21 22.68 -29.48
CA HIS A 222 -29.23 22.29 -28.50
C HIS A 222 -30.47 21.60 -29.11
N HIS A 223 -30.84 21.92 -30.35
CA HIS A 223 -32.00 21.29 -31.00
C HIS A 223 -31.71 19.88 -31.52
N VAL A 224 -30.49 19.62 -32.01
CA VAL A 224 -30.13 18.33 -32.63
C VAL A 224 -30.06 17.21 -31.59
N ALA A 225 -29.45 17.45 -30.43
CA ALA A 225 -29.36 16.46 -29.36
C ALA A 225 -30.73 16.06 -28.81
N SER A 226 -31.65 17.03 -28.67
CA SER A 226 -33.03 16.78 -28.20
C SER A 226 -33.83 15.92 -29.20
N ILE A 227 -33.64 16.16 -30.50
CA ILE A 227 -34.30 15.38 -31.57
C ILE A 227 -33.78 13.93 -31.58
N LEU A 228 -32.46 13.74 -31.48
CA LEU A 228 -31.85 12.41 -31.45
C LEU A 228 -32.25 11.61 -30.20
N PHE A 229 -32.36 12.26 -29.06
CA PHE A 229 -32.82 11.60 -27.83
C PHE A 229 -34.28 11.13 -27.94
N ARG A 230 -35.16 12.00 -28.46
CA ARG A 230 -36.58 11.66 -28.66
C ARG A 230 -36.76 10.56 -29.72
N SER A 231 -35.97 10.56 -30.79
CA SER A 231 -36.04 9.51 -31.81
C SER A 231 -35.54 8.16 -31.29
N ALA A 232 -34.49 8.14 -30.47
CA ALA A 232 -33.99 6.93 -29.82
C ALA A 232 -35.02 6.31 -28.86
N ILE A 233 -35.73 7.12 -28.07
CA ILE A 233 -36.81 6.65 -27.18
C ILE A 233 -37.95 6.05 -28.00
N LYS A 234 -38.40 6.72 -29.07
CA LYS A 234 -39.44 6.18 -29.96
C LYS A 234 -39.03 4.82 -30.56
N LYS A 235 -37.79 4.69 -31.03
CA LYS A 235 -37.26 3.43 -31.60
C LYS A 235 -37.18 2.32 -30.57
N ARG A 236 -36.90 2.64 -29.29
CA ARG A 236 -36.89 1.65 -28.20
C ARG A 236 -38.31 1.20 -27.84
N ASN A 237 -39.27 2.13 -27.79
CA ASN A 237 -40.66 1.81 -27.47
C ASN A 237 -41.34 0.98 -28.57
N ALA A 238 -41.05 1.26 -29.84
CA ALA A 238 -41.54 0.46 -30.96
C ALA A 238 -41.08 -1.00 -30.89
N ARG A 239 -39.80 -1.24 -30.54
CA ARG A 239 -39.26 -2.59 -30.34
C ARG A 239 -39.97 -3.34 -29.21
N LYS A 240 -40.09 -2.72 -28.04
CA LYS A 240 -40.82 -3.31 -26.90
C LYS A 240 -42.29 -3.64 -27.23
N LEU A 241 -42.95 -2.79 -28.03
CA LEU A 241 -44.33 -3.04 -28.44
C LEU A 241 -44.41 -4.27 -29.37
N HIS A 242 -43.46 -4.41 -30.29
CA HIS A 242 -43.40 -5.57 -31.18
C HIS A 242 -43.13 -6.87 -30.40
N GLU A 243 -42.17 -6.86 -29.48
CA GLU A 243 -41.87 -7.99 -28.58
C GLU A 243 -43.11 -8.40 -27.77
N ARG A 244 -43.86 -7.43 -27.23
CA ARG A 244 -45.12 -7.71 -26.51
C ARG A 244 -46.20 -8.32 -27.41
N LYS A 245 -46.30 -7.90 -28.67
CA LYS A 245 -47.24 -8.49 -29.63
C LYS A 245 -46.86 -9.93 -29.98
N ILE A 246 -45.57 -10.23 -30.17
CA ILE A 246 -45.07 -11.59 -30.39
C ILE A 246 -45.39 -12.48 -29.18
N VAL A 247 -45.09 -12.02 -27.96
CA VAL A 247 -45.40 -12.78 -26.74
C VAL A 247 -46.91 -13.03 -26.62
N ARG A 248 -47.75 -12.04 -26.92
CA ARG A 248 -49.21 -12.17 -26.86
C ARG A 248 -49.77 -13.12 -27.93
N GLN A 249 -49.18 -13.14 -29.12
CA GLN A 249 -49.53 -14.10 -30.18
C GLN A 249 -49.14 -15.53 -29.78
N ASN A 250 -47.94 -15.71 -29.22
CA ASN A 250 -47.46 -17.02 -28.77
C ASN A 250 -48.33 -17.62 -27.65
N ILE A 251 -48.78 -16.80 -26.70
CA ILE A 251 -49.70 -17.23 -25.63
C ILE A 251 -51.06 -17.67 -26.21
N ASN A 252 -51.58 -16.95 -27.21
CA ASN A 252 -52.85 -17.31 -27.85
C ASN A 252 -52.77 -18.62 -28.67
N THR A 253 -51.64 -18.89 -29.33
CA THR A 253 -51.41 -20.18 -30.03
C THR A 253 -51.23 -21.37 -29.08
N VAL A 254 -50.59 -21.17 -27.92
CA VAL A 254 -50.46 -22.25 -26.91
C VAL A 254 -51.79 -22.52 -26.21
N GLY A 255 -52.60 -21.49 -25.97
CA GLY A 255 -53.95 -21.64 -25.41
C GLY A 255 -54.95 -22.33 -26.35
N ALA A 256 -54.80 -22.18 -27.67
CA ALA A 256 -55.66 -22.85 -28.65
C ALA A 256 -55.35 -24.35 -28.80
N ASN A 257 -54.09 -24.77 -28.60
CA ASN A 257 -53.66 -26.18 -28.70
C ASN A 257 -53.93 -27.02 -27.44
N LEU A 258 -54.46 -26.42 -26.36
CA LEU A 258 -54.85 -27.11 -25.13
C LEU A 258 -56.38 -27.32 -25.02
N LEU A 259 -57.14 -26.91 -26.02
CA LEU A 259 -58.61 -27.01 -26.06
C LEU A 259 -59.15 -27.67 -27.36
N SER A 260 -58.30 -28.39 -28.10
CA SER A 260 -58.68 -29.32 -29.18
C SER A 260 -58.21 -30.73 -28.85
#